data_AF-A0A381QBK7-F1
#
_entry.id   AF-A0A381QBK7-F1
#
_cell.length_a   1.000
_cell.length_b   1.000
_cell.length_c   1.000
_cell.angle_alpha   90.00
_cell.angle_beta   90.00
_cell.angle_gamma   90.00
#
_symmetry.space_group_name_H-M   'P 1'
#
loop_
_entity.id
_entity.type
_entity.pdbx_description
1 polymer ?
#
loop_
_entity_poly.entity_id
_entity_poly.type
_entity_poly.pdbx_seq_one_letter_code
_entity_poly.pdbx_strand_id
1 'polypeptide(L)'
;MSKLLFTRDELMTDHNFASGHVVEGQVLHGGFSSDGDYLPPRSEIRGVAIASWADALRARGGDLLDADASLLRGPRVPNSEQQRLLIREGLGQTFWNTLTITGKIEGRGRMIADMPFPDMQELVVEDISEMAIGHLKKGLLEAHGIDEGGQPEKGIGGHDVMWFVARDLVFGPEAFPDIEPPQGISRAEAGRRWMPQIPQPYELALSFLMNLLVIEFRAEIGFANTQETFRTDDLFTDKRAEAELAAEIVERIRTDERIHVESLRLYIGELRSLHFKTEGGGTALGSDVLDPFWEQLIAWATGKQPHIAAEQQYNVIKERILKHDDGERVLARFEALADGDFMVAAG
;
A
#
# COMPACT_ATOMS: atom_id res chain seq x y z
N MET A 1 29.31 -15.54 6.72
CA MET A 1 28.16 -15.46 5.79
C MET A 1 26.94 -15.13 6.61
N SER A 2 26.08 -14.23 6.14
CA SER A 2 24.78 -13.94 6.75
C SER A 2 23.89 -15.18 6.70
N LYS A 3 22.94 -15.29 7.64
CA LYS A 3 21.94 -16.37 7.65
C LYS A 3 20.93 -16.12 6.52
N LEU A 4 20.57 -17.16 5.76
CA LEU A 4 19.62 -17.06 4.63
C LEU A 4 18.42 -18.01 4.75
N LEU A 5 18.45 -18.96 5.68
CA LEU A 5 17.35 -19.87 5.97
C LEU A 5 16.64 -19.42 7.22
N PHE A 6 15.39 -18.98 7.08
CA PHE A 6 14.58 -18.49 8.21
C PHE A 6 13.34 -19.36 8.37
N THR A 7 13.01 -19.66 9.62
CA THR A 7 11.75 -20.34 9.94
C THR A 7 10.59 -19.34 9.96
N ARG A 8 9.36 -19.87 9.92
CA ARG A 8 8.17 -19.04 10.07
C ARG A 8 8.17 -18.25 11.38
N ASP A 9 8.47 -18.91 12.50
CA ASP A 9 8.40 -18.25 13.80
C ASP A 9 9.43 -17.13 13.92
N GLU A 10 10.60 -17.29 13.29
CA GLU A 10 11.58 -16.22 13.18
C GLU A 10 11.04 -15.04 12.37
N LEU A 11 10.48 -15.27 11.18
CA LEU A 11 9.93 -14.19 10.34
C LEU A 11 8.73 -13.48 10.98
N MET A 12 8.03 -14.13 11.90
CA MET A 12 6.88 -13.60 12.64
C MET A 12 7.26 -13.00 14.01
N THR A 13 8.56 -12.83 14.30
CA THR A 13 9.03 -12.32 15.60
C THR A 13 8.82 -10.82 15.72
N ASP A 14 7.97 -10.40 16.66
CA ASP A 14 7.84 -9.03 17.14
C ASP A 14 9.06 -8.64 17.98
N HIS A 15 9.40 -7.35 18.00
CA HIS A 15 10.38 -6.83 18.95
C HIS A 15 9.89 -6.99 20.38
N ASN A 16 10.83 -7.00 21.33
CA ASN A 16 10.49 -6.87 22.74
C ASN A 16 10.04 -5.43 23.07
N PHE A 17 8.76 -5.13 22.87
CA PHE A 17 8.18 -3.83 23.15
C PHE A 17 8.21 -3.52 24.66
N ALA A 18 8.66 -2.32 25.03
CA ALA A 18 8.55 -1.81 26.40
C ALA A 18 7.10 -1.44 26.77
N SER A 19 6.32 -1.01 25.77
CA SER A 19 4.88 -0.80 25.89
C SER A 19 4.18 -1.06 24.56
N GLY A 20 2.94 -1.54 24.61
CA GLY A 20 2.12 -1.78 23.42
C GLY A 20 1.58 -0.50 22.79
N HIS A 21 1.18 -0.59 21.52
CA HIS A 21 0.52 0.50 20.80
C HIS A 21 -0.99 0.50 21.11
N VAL A 22 -1.41 1.42 21.98
CA VAL A 22 -2.82 1.56 22.39
C VAL A 22 -3.28 3.01 22.24
N VAL A 23 -4.37 3.21 21.52
CA VAL A 23 -4.96 4.54 21.29
C VAL A 23 -6.49 4.43 21.44
N GLU A 24 -7.10 5.30 22.26
CA GLU A 24 -8.55 5.29 22.52
C GLU A 24 -9.11 3.90 22.90
N GLY A 25 -8.31 3.12 23.64
CA GLY A 25 -8.66 1.75 24.07
C GLY A 25 -8.53 0.68 22.98
N GLN A 26 -8.19 1.04 21.74
CA GLN A 26 -7.88 0.09 20.67
C GLN A 26 -6.44 -0.38 20.80
N VAL A 27 -6.24 -1.70 20.74
CA VAL A 27 -4.91 -2.30 20.67
C VAL A 27 -4.52 -2.42 19.19
N LEU A 28 -3.42 -1.77 18.83
CA LEU A 28 -2.89 -1.72 17.48
C LEU A 28 -1.61 -2.56 17.44
N HIS A 29 -1.25 -3.07 16.26
CA HIS A 29 0.00 -3.79 16.09
C HIS A 29 1.22 -2.85 16.27
N GLY A 30 2.40 -3.46 16.45
CA GLY A 30 3.61 -2.75 16.82
C GLY A 30 3.64 -2.36 18.30
N GLY A 31 4.63 -1.56 18.67
CA GLY A 31 4.81 -1.10 20.04
C GLY A 31 5.90 -0.06 20.14
N PHE A 32 6.39 0.17 21.35
CA PHE A 32 7.38 1.20 21.62
C PHE A 32 8.59 0.66 22.36
N SER A 33 9.76 1.23 22.08
CA SER A 33 10.99 1.03 22.85
C SER A 33 10.91 1.70 24.23
N SER A 34 11.89 1.45 25.09
CA SER A 34 12.01 2.15 26.39
C SER A 34 12.21 3.65 26.26
N ASP A 35 12.71 4.09 25.11
CA ASP A 35 12.98 5.50 24.80
C ASP A 35 11.75 6.19 24.17
N GLY A 36 10.68 5.43 23.90
CA GLY A 36 9.43 5.93 23.34
C GLY A 36 9.36 5.88 21.81
N ASP A 37 10.37 5.32 21.14
CA ASP A 37 10.38 5.18 19.68
C ASP A 37 9.45 4.06 19.23
N TYR A 38 8.71 4.27 18.13
CA TYR A 38 7.86 3.25 17.54
C TYR A 38 8.68 2.11 16.92
N LEU A 39 8.24 0.88 17.16
CA LEU A 39 8.83 -0.35 16.64
C LEU A 39 7.78 -1.11 15.82
N PRO A 40 8.01 -1.32 14.51
CA PRO A 40 7.09 -2.05 13.64
C PRO A 40 6.85 -3.50 14.10
N PRO A 41 5.64 -4.03 13.91
CA PRO A 41 5.34 -5.43 14.21
C PRO A 41 6.17 -6.38 13.33
N ARG A 42 6.46 -7.56 13.88
CA ARG A 42 7.09 -8.69 13.17
C ARG A 42 8.35 -8.30 12.39
N SER A 43 9.09 -7.31 12.86
CA SER A 43 10.19 -6.71 12.09
C SER A 43 11.58 -7.01 12.65
N GLU A 44 11.68 -7.55 13.87
CA GLU A 44 12.96 -7.80 14.55
C GLU A 44 13.87 -8.69 13.70
N ILE A 45 13.36 -9.85 13.28
CA ILE A 45 14.14 -10.79 12.45
C ILE A 45 13.80 -10.65 10.97
N ARG A 46 12.56 -10.29 10.62
CA ARG A 46 12.14 -10.10 9.22
C ARG A 46 12.98 -9.03 8.50
N GLY A 47 13.29 -7.92 9.17
CA GLY A 47 14.17 -6.88 8.62
C GLY A 47 15.60 -7.40 8.38
N VAL A 48 16.14 -8.18 9.31
CA VAL A 48 17.47 -8.81 9.17
C VAL A 48 17.49 -9.82 8.02
N ALA A 49 16.42 -10.58 7.83
CA ALA A 49 16.28 -11.55 6.76
C ALA A 49 16.27 -10.87 5.39
N ILE A 50 15.46 -9.81 5.22
CA ILE A 50 15.38 -9.02 3.98
C ILE A 50 16.74 -8.42 3.63
N ALA A 51 17.43 -7.80 4.59
CA ALA A 51 18.78 -7.28 4.37
C ALA A 51 19.77 -8.38 3.95
N SER A 52 19.71 -9.55 4.61
CA SER A 52 20.59 -10.68 4.29
C SER A 52 20.37 -11.23 2.88
N TRP A 53 19.12 -11.36 2.45
CA TRP A 53 18.77 -11.78 1.09
C TRP A 53 19.11 -10.72 0.04
N ALA A 54 18.93 -9.43 0.35
CA ALA A 54 19.34 -8.33 -0.52
C ALA A 54 20.86 -8.33 -0.76
N ASP A 55 21.65 -8.50 0.29
CA ASP A 55 23.11 -8.61 0.18
C ASP A 55 23.52 -9.86 -0.62
N ALA A 56 22.84 -10.99 -0.41
CA ALA A 56 23.07 -12.21 -1.19
C ALA A 56 22.72 -12.03 -2.67
N LEU A 57 21.63 -11.31 -2.99
CA LEU A 57 21.26 -10.95 -4.37
C LEU A 57 22.32 -10.07 -5.04
N ARG A 58 22.88 -9.09 -4.32
CA ARG A 58 23.95 -8.25 -4.83
C ARG A 58 25.25 -9.02 -5.03
N ALA A 59 25.59 -9.92 -4.10
CA ALA A 59 26.78 -10.75 -4.19
C ALA A 59 26.78 -11.68 -5.42
N ARG A 60 25.60 -12.10 -5.89
CA ARG A 60 25.41 -12.89 -7.12
C ARG A 60 25.21 -12.04 -8.39
N GLY A 61 25.38 -10.72 -8.30
CA GLY A 61 25.35 -9.79 -9.43
C GLY A 61 23.96 -9.27 -9.82
N GLY A 62 22.93 -9.52 -9.01
CA GLY A 62 21.61 -8.92 -9.17
C GLY A 62 21.43 -7.67 -8.32
N ASP A 63 20.23 -7.09 -8.35
CA ASP A 63 19.81 -6.01 -7.45
C ASP A 63 18.30 -6.05 -7.25
N LEU A 64 17.81 -5.33 -6.25
CA LEU A 64 16.37 -5.09 -6.06
C LEU A 64 15.79 -4.44 -7.32
N LEU A 65 14.48 -4.60 -7.53
CA LEU A 65 13.80 -3.82 -8.57
C LEU A 65 13.98 -2.32 -8.31
N ASP A 66 14.52 -1.59 -9.30
CA ASP A 66 14.70 -0.15 -9.22
C ASP A 66 13.37 0.57 -9.49
N ALA A 67 12.58 0.69 -8.43
CA ALA A 67 11.25 1.25 -8.47
C ALA A 67 10.88 1.86 -7.12
N ASP A 68 10.24 3.03 -7.16
CA ASP A 68 9.67 3.69 -6.00
C ASP A 68 8.41 4.48 -6.39
N ALA A 69 7.77 5.11 -5.41
CA ALA A 69 6.53 5.85 -5.60
C ALA A 69 6.65 7.04 -6.58
N SER A 70 7.85 7.54 -6.87
CA SER A 70 8.09 8.61 -7.85
C SER A 70 7.77 8.20 -9.29
N LEU A 71 7.65 6.90 -9.55
CA LEU A 71 7.13 6.38 -10.80
C LEU A 71 5.67 6.81 -11.01
N LEU A 72 4.88 6.93 -9.94
CA LEU A 72 3.45 7.22 -10.01
C LEU A 72 3.18 8.71 -10.19
N ARG A 73 2.73 9.06 -11.40
CA ARG A 73 2.37 10.42 -11.82
C ARG A 73 0.92 10.45 -12.28
N GLY A 74 0.44 11.65 -12.62
CA GLY A 74 -0.92 11.90 -13.10
C GLY A 74 -1.75 12.69 -12.09
N PRO A 75 -2.92 13.18 -12.53
CA PRO A 75 -3.75 14.06 -11.72
C PRO A 75 -4.32 13.35 -10.50
N ARG A 76 -4.51 14.11 -9.41
CA ARG A 76 -5.17 13.62 -8.20
C ARG A 76 -6.32 14.54 -7.86
N VAL A 77 -7.49 13.94 -7.62
CA VAL A 77 -8.68 14.68 -7.21
C VAL A 77 -9.24 14.01 -5.96
N PRO A 78 -9.37 14.73 -4.83
CA PRO A 78 -8.82 16.05 -4.62
C PRO A 78 -7.27 15.98 -4.53
N ASN A 79 -6.57 16.98 -5.06
CA ASN A 79 -5.17 17.21 -4.69
C ASN A 79 -5.10 17.83 -3.28
N SER A 80 -3.88 18.09 -2.77
CA SER A 80 -3.68 18.59 -1.40
C SER A 80 -4.40 19.93 -1.14
N GLU A 81 -4.31 20.89 -2.07
CA GLU A 81 -4.97 22.20 -1.93
C GLU A 81 -6.49 22.10 -2.02
N GLN A 82 -6.99 21.29 -2.95
CA GLN A 82 -8.40 20.96 -3.05
C GLN A 82 -8.93 20.31 -1.77
N GLN A 83 -8.18 19.39 -1.17
CA GLN A 83 -8.55 18.73 0.08
C GLN A 83 -8.61 19.72 1.25
N ARG A 84 -7.65 20.64 1.35
CA ARG A 84 -7.64 21.72 2.34
C ARG A 84 -8.82 22.66 2.16
N LEU A 85 -9.12 23.07 0.93
CA LEU A 85 -10.28 23.90 0.61
C LEU A 85 -11.57 23.23 1.08
N LEU A 86 -11.77 21.95 0.75
CA LEU A 86 -12.96 21.21 1.16
C LEU A 86 -13.14 21.22 2.68
N ILE A 87 -12.07 20.99 3.44
CA ILE A 87 -12.15 21.02 4.92
C ILE A 87 -12.49 22.43 5.42
N ARG A 88 -11.85 23.49 4.88
CA ARG A 88 -12.14 24.90 5.25
C ARG A 88 -13.59 25.31 4.99
N GLU A 89 -14.19 24.79 3.93
CA GLU A 89 -15.58 25.06 3.54
C GLU A 89 -16.57 24.11 4.24
N GLY A 90 -16.16 23.39 5.29
CA GLY A 90 -17.03 22.49 6.06
C GLY A 90 -17.39 21.18 5.34
N LEU A 91 -16.79 20.88 4.20
CA LEU A 91 -17.00 19.68 3.40
C LEU A 91 -16.04 18.54 3.79
N GLY A 92 -15.79 18.40 5.11
CA GLY A 92 -14.88 17.41 5.69
C GLY A 92 -15.25 15.94 5.39
N GLN A 93 -16.49 15.68 4.98
CA GLN A 93 -16.94 14.34 4.57
C GLN A 93 -16.04 13.73 3.49
N THR A 94 -15.52 14.52 2.56
CA THR A 94 -14.62 13.99 1.53
C THR A 94 -13.36 13.39 2.13
N PHE A 95 -12.74 14.05 3.11
CA PHE A 95 -11.54 13.53 3.77
C PHE A 95 -11.87 12.33 4.65
N TRP A 96 -12.94 12.42 5.43
CA TRP A 96 -13.41 11.30 6.26
C TRP A 96 -13.67 10.04 5.41
N ASN A 97 -14.33 10.20 4.26
CA ASN A 97 -14.58 9.11 3.31
C ASN A 97 -13.28 8.52 2.77
N THR A 98 -12.27 9.35 2.46
CA THR A 98 -10.95 8.87 2.04
C THR A 98 -10.32 7.98 3.11
N LEU A 99 -10.28 8.43 4.37
CA LEU A 99 -9.71 7.64 5.48
C LEU A 99 -10.47 6.33 5.69
N THR A 100 -11.80 6.37 5.64
CA THR A 100 -12.66 5.17 5.72
C THR A 100 -12.40 4.18 4.59
N ILE A 101 -12.30 4.67 3.35
CA ILE A 101 -12.02 3.83 2.18
C ILE A 101 -10.62 3.20 2.31
N THR A 102 -9.61 3.97 2.69
CA THR A 102 -8.25 3.47 2.88
C THR A 102 -8.22 2.35 3.93
N GLY A 103 -8.76 2.58 5.12
CA GLY A 103 -8.81 1.56 6.18
C GLY A 103 -9.52 0.28 5.71
N LYS A 104 -10.63 0.39 4.98
CA LYS A 104 -11.31 -0.78 4.40
C LYS A 104 -10.51 -1.50 3.31
N ILE A 105 -9.72 -0.78 2.51
CA ILE A 105 -8.85 -1.37 1.48
C ILE A 105 -7.70 -2.13 2.15
N GLU A 106 -7.08 -1.55 3.17
CA GLU A 106 -5.99 -2.19 3.92
C GLU A 106 -6.52 -3.43 4.65
N GLY A 107 -7.72 -3.35 5.24
CA GLY A 107 -8.37 -4.52 5.83
C GLY A 107 -8.61 -5.68 4.85
N ARG A 108 -8.81 -5.39 3.55
CA ARG A 108 -8.88 -6.45 2.50
C ARG A 108 -7.52 -7.11 2.28
N GLY A 109 -6.41 -6.40 2.54
CA GLY A 109 -5.04 -6.92 2.51
C GLY A 109 -4.83 -8.11 3.45
N ARG A 110 -5.67 -8.29 4.48
CA ARG A 110 -5.64 -9.49 5.34
C ARG A 110 -5.75 -10.80 4.57
N MET A 111 -6.39 -10.78 3.40
CA MET A 111 -6.51 -11.96 2.54
C MET A 111 -5.16 -12.51 2.07
N ILE A 112 -4.11 -11.68 2.03
CA ILE A 112 -2.76 -12.06 1.55
C ILE A 112 -2.15 -13.12 2.45
N ALA A 113 -2.47 -13.10 3.74
CA ALA A 113 -1.93 -14.07 4.69
C ALA A 113 -2.47 -15.49 4.48
N ASP A 114 -3.66 -15.63 3.89
CA ASP A 114 -4.32 -16.92 3.68
C ASP A 114 -4.46 -17.29 2.19
N MET A 115 -3.98 -16.44 1.27
CA MET A 115 -4.17 -16.68 -0.15
C MET A 115 -3.37 -17.91 -0.62
N PRO A 116 -3.94 -18.77 -1.47
CA PRO A 116 -3.17 -19.82 -2.12
C PRO A 116 -2.04 -19.20 -2.96
N PHE A 117 -0.81 -19.65 -2.73
CA PHE A 117 0.36 -19.23 -3.50
C PHE A 117 1.11 -20.48 -4.01
N PRO A 118 1.46 -20.56 -5.32
CA PRO A 118 2.12 -21.74 -5.85
C PRO A 118 3.54 -21.88 -5.28
N ASP A 119 4.11 -23.09 -5.35
CA ASP A 119 5.51 -23.28 -4.97
C ASP A 119 6.43 -22.73 -6.06
N MET A 120 7.11 -21.62 -5.80
CA MET A 120 7.97 -20.97 -6.78
C MET A 120 9.14 -21.84 -7.23
N GLN A 121 9.57 -22.83 -6.44
CA GLN A 121 10.64 -23.74 -6.83
C GLN A 121 10.24 -24.62 -8.04
N GLU A 122 8.95 -24.85 -8.23
CA GLU A 122 8.47 -25.58 -9.41
C GLU A 122 8.60 -24.74 -10.69
N LEU A 123 8.48 -23.41 -10.60
CA LEU A 123 8.70 -22.50 -11.73
C LEU A 123 10.20 -22.30 -12.00
N VAL A 124 10.98 -22.06 -10.95
CA VAL A 124 12.38 -21.64 -11.04
C VAL A 124 13.31 -22.84 -11.26
N VAL A 125 14.37 -22.65 -12.05
CA VAL A 125 15.37 -23.67 -12.35
C VAL A 125 16.40 -23.78 -11.22
N GLU A 126 16.89 -22.65 -10.74
CA GLU A 126 17.84 -22.55 -9.65
C GLU A 126 17.22 -22.92 -8.30
N ASP A 127 18.05 -23.30 -7.32
CA ASP A 127 17.63 -23.50 -5.93
C ASP A 127 17.31 -22.15 -5.29
N ILE A 128 16.07 -21.99 -4.84
CA ILE A 128 15.58 -20.76 -4.19
C ILE A 128 15.46 -20.90 -2.67
N SER A 129 15.93 -22.00 -2.09
CA SER A 129 15.76 -22.28 -0.66
C SER A 129 16.37 -21.22 0.26
N GLU A 130 17.48 -20.59 -0.17
CA GLU A 130 18.18 -19.50 0.51
C GLU A 130 17.80 -18.10 -0.01
N MET A 131 16.73 -17.99 -0.80
CA MET A 131 16.22 -16.74 -1.36
C MET A 131 14.95 -16.30 -0.63
N ALA A 132 14.63 -15.01 -0.68
CA ALA A 132 13.42 -14.47 -0.06
C ALA A 132 12.17 -15.08 -0.72
N ILE A 133 12.19 -15.27 -2.03
CA ILE A 133 11.09 -15.93 -2.76
C ILE A 133 10.84 -17.40 -2.33
N GLY A 134 11.85 -18.09 -1.78
CA GLY A 134 11.71 -19.43 -1.18
C GLY A 134 11.06 -19.42 0.21
N HIS A 135 10.76 -18.23 0.74
CA HIS A 135 10.17 -18.01 2.06
C HIS A 135 8.80 -17.32 2.01
N LEU A 136 8.23 -17.05 0.82
CA LEU A 136 6.92 -16.39 0.65
C LEU A 136 5.82 -17.03 1.51
N LYS A 137 5.70 -18.36 1.43
CA LYS A 137 4.74 -19.17 2.22
C LYS A 137 5.26 -19.59 3.60
N LYS A 138 6.48 -19.18 3.97
CA LYS A 138 7.07 -19.48 5.27
C LYS A 138 6.92 -18.30 6.24
N GLY A 139 5.94 -17.42 6.01
CA GLY A 139 5.64 -16.31 6.92
C GLY A 139 5.70 -14.92 6.29
N LEU A 140 6.31 -14.75 5.10
CA LEU A 140 6.42 -13.40 4.50
C LEU A 140 5.07 -12.84 4.03
N LEU A 141 4.28 -13.62 3.28
CA LEU A 141 2.93 -13.21 2.87
C LEU A 141 1.96 -13.17 4.07
N GLU A 142 2.17 -14.06 5.05
CA GLU A 142 1.41 -14.06 6.29
C GLU A 142 1.64 -12.78 7.10
N ALA A 143 2.89 -12.41 7.32
CA ALA A 143 3.25 -11.19 8.03
C ALA A 143 2.63 -9.97 7.34
N HIS A 144 2.78 -9.86 6.02
CA HIS A 144 2.21 -8.78 5.23
C HIS A 144 0.69 -8.68 5.43
N GLY A 145 -0.07 -9.77 5.20
CA GLY A 145 -1.52 -9.71 5.38
C GLY A 145 -1.96 -9.37 6.82
N ILE A 146 -1.23 -9.85 7.84
CA ILE A 146 -1.53 -9.51 9.24
C ILE A 146 -1.13 -8.08 9.59
N ASP A 147 -0.11 -7.51 8.93
CA ASP A 147 0.22 -6.08 9.04
C ASP A 147 -0.99 -5.26 8.53
N GLU A 148 -1.53 -5.59 7.36
CA GLU A 148 -2.65 -4.86 6.74
C GLU A 148 -3.96 -4.88 7.56
N GLY A 149 -4.43 -6.06 7.97
CA GLY A 149 -5.75 -6.21 8.61
C GLY A 149 -5.75 -6.85 9.99
N GLY A 150 -4.58 -6.93 10.62
CA GLY A 150 -4.45 -7.31 12.02
C GLY A 150 -4.77 -8.77 12.35
N GLN A 151 -5.04 -8.98 13.64
CA GLN A 151 -5.39 -10.25 14.28
C GLN A 151 -6.67 -10.09 15.10
N PRO A 152 -7.85 -10.08 14.46
CA PRO A 152 -9.13 -9.89 15.15
C PRO A 152 -9.38 -10.89 16.26
N GLU A 153 -8.91 -12.13 16.09
CA GLU A 153 -9.02 -13.19 17.10
C GLU A 153 -8.23 -12.91 18.38
N LYS A 154 -7.21 -12.05 18.30
CA LYS A 154 -6.42 -11.56 19.44
C LYS A 154 -6.83 -10.15 19.88
N GLY A 155 -7.78 -9.52 19.18
CA GLY A 155 -8.18 -8.13 19.41
C GLY A 155 -7.08 -7.11 19.07
N ILE A 156 -6.18 -7.45 18.13
CA ILE A 156 -5.10 -6.56 17.69
C ILE A 156 -5.44 -6.04 16.28
N GLY A 157 -5.57 -4.72 16.13
CA GLY A 157 -5.80 -4.07 14.85
C GLY A 157 -4.53 -3.93 14.02
N GLY A 158 -4.66 -4.04 12.69
CA GLY A 158 -3.59 -3.72 11.74
C GLY A 158 -3.69 -2.28 11.26
N HIS A 159 -3.16 -2.03 10.05
CA HIS A 159 -3.29 -0.72 9.42
C HIS A 159 -4.75 -0.30 9.25
N ASP A 160 -5.65 -1.25 8.94
CA ASP A 160 -7.08 -1.02 8.83
C ASP A 160 -7.67 -0.28 10.04
N VAL A 161 -7.43 -0.79 11.25
CA VAL A 161 -7.89 -0.19 12.50
C VAL A 161 -7.14 1.11 12.80
N MET A 162 -5.83 1.19 12.48
CA MET A 162 -5.06 2.42 12.64
C MET A 162 -5.66 3.57 11.83
N TRP A 163 -6.11 3.31 10.60
CA TRP A 163 -6.83 4.28 9.77
C TRP A 163 -8.14 4.77 10.42
N PHE A 164 -8.94 3.84 10.96
CA PHE A 164 -10.17 4.19 11.65
C PHE A 164 -9.91 5.01 12.92
N VAL A 165 -8.89 4.64 13.70
CA VAL A 165 -8.49 5.42 14.89
C VAL A 165 -8.05 6.83 14.51
N ALA A 166 -7.17 6.98 13.51
CA ALA A 166 -6.71 8.28 13.04
C ALA A 166 -7.87 9.17 12.56
N ARG A 167 -8.81 8.58 11.80
CA ARG A 167 -10.05 9.24 11.36
C ARG A 167 -10.90 9.71 12.54
N ASP A 168 -11.10 8.84 13.53
CA ASP A 168 -12.05 9.05 14.63
C ASP A 168 -11.53 10.03 15.67
N LEU A 169 -10.21 10.13 15.85
CA LEU A 169 -9.58 11.17 16.67
C LEU A 169 -10.00 12.58 16.20
N VAL A 170 -10.03 12.79 14.89
CA VAL A 170 -10.28 14.13 14.31
C VAL A 170 -11.78 14.38 14.10
N PHE A 171 -12.50 13.42 13.54
CA PHE A 171 -13.89 13.59 13.14
C PHE A 171 -14.90 13.00 14.12
N GLY A 172 -14.53 11.91 14.79
CA GLY A 172 -15.44 11.03 15.53
C GLY A 172 -15.94 9.83 14.69
N PRO A 173 -16.27 8.70 15.36
CA PRO A 173 -16.56 7.40 14.73
C PRO A 173 -17.77 7.36 13.80
N GLU A 174 -18.72 8.27 13.99
CA GLU A 174 -19.99 8.31 13.25
C GLU A 174 -20.25 9.70 12.66
N ALA A 175 -19.18 10.47 12.39
CA ALA A 175 -19.31 11.81 11.83
C ALA A 175 -20.07 11.83 10.49
N PHE A 176 -19.95 10.76 9.70
CA PHE A 176 -20.64 10.57 8.43
C PHE A 176 -21.07 9.10 8.25
N PRO A 177 -22.06 8.83 7.36
CA PRO A 177 -22.46 7.46 7.05
C PRO A 177 -21.29 6.64 6.48
N ASP A 178 -21.24 5.37 6.86
CA ASP A 178 -20.28 4.43 6.32
C ASP A 178 -20.45 4.24 4.80
N ILE A 179 -19.35 3.97 4.12
CA ILE A 179 -19.28 3.80 2.66
C ILE A 179 -18.41 2.62 2.28
N GLU A 180 -18.75 1.97 1.16
CA GLU A 180 -17.91 0.90 0.61
C GLU A 180 -16.85 1.45 -0.34
N PRO A 181 -15.61 0.94 -0.30
CA PRO A 181 -14.62 1.24 -1.32
C PRO A 181 -15.20 0.92 -2.71
N PRO A 182 -14.97 1.78 -3.71
CA PRO A 182 -15.38 1.47 -5.08
C PRO A 182 -14.79 0.12 -5.51
N GLN A 183 -15.52 -0.63 -6.36
CA GLN A 183 -14.94 -1.81 -6.98
C GLN A 183 -13.67 -1.39 -7.72
N GLY A 184 -12.57 -2.11 -7.49
CA GLY A 184 -11.24 -1.66 -7.92
C GLY A 184 -11.22 -1.34 -9.41
N ILE A 185 -10.57 -0.24 -9.78
CA ILE A 185 -10.28 0.13 -11.18
C ILE A 185 -9.07 -0.69 -11.68
N SER A 186 -9.03 -1.97 -11.30
CA SER A 186 -8.02 -2.89 -11.81
C SER A 186 -8.18 -2.96 -13.33
N ARG A 187 -7.06 -3.23 -14.00
CA ARG A 187 -7.05 -3.30 -15.45
C ARG A 187 -8.05 -4.38 -15.89
N ALA A 188 -9.16 -3.99 -16.51
CA ALA A 188 -10.20 -4.90 -16.96
C ALA A 188 -9.68 -5.77 -18.11
N GLU A 189 -9.11 -6.93 -17.78
CA GLU A 189 -8.42 -7.79 -18.75
C GLU A 189 -8.75 -9.27 -18.58
N ALA A 190 -10.02 -9.55 -18.26
CA ALA A 190 -10.53 -10.91 -18.19
C ALA A 190 -10.14 -11.71 -19.45
N GLY A 191 -9.34 -12.76 -19.25
CA GLY A 191 -8.94 -13.70 -20.30
C GLY A 191 -7.61 -13.41 -21.02
N ARG A 192 -6.93 -12.29 -20.77
CA ARG A 192 -5.61 -12.03 -21.38
C ARG A 192 -4.50 -12.69 -20.55
N ARG A 193 -3.62 -13.44 -21.22
CA ARG A 193 -2.34 -13.90 -20.69
C ARG A 193 -1.25 -12.87 -21.00
N TRP A 194 -0.56 -12.40 -19.98
CA TRP A 194 0.53 -11.43 -20.06
C TRP A 194 1.90 -12.07 -20.18
N MET A 195 2.06 -13.22 -19.54
CA MET A 195 3.28 -14.02 -19.51
C MET A 195 2.95 -15.43 -20.02
N PRO A 196 2.42 -15.59 -21.25
CA PRO A 196 1.95 -16.88 -21.77
C PRO A 196 3.04 -17.96 -21.85
N GLN A 197 4.31 -17.59 -21.77
CA GLN A 197 5.45 -18.51 -21.76
C GLN A 197 5.57 -19.35 -20.48
N ILE A 198 4.94 -18.95 -19.37
CA ILE A 198 4.94 -19.68 -18.09
C ILE A 198 3.54 -20.22 -17.76
N PRO A 199 3.39 -21.22 -16.86
CA PRO A 199 2.07 -21.73 -16.51
C PRO A 199 1.21 -20.69 -15.79
N GLN A 200 -0.09 -20.71 -16.08
CA GLN A 200 -1.04 -19.69 -15.61
C GLN A 200 -1.03 -19.43 -14.10
N PRO A 201 -0.97 -20.43 -13.19
CA PRO A 201 -0.94 -20.16 -11.75
C PRO A 201 0.24 -19.29 -11.31
N TYR A 202 1.40 -19.46 -11.95
CA TYR A 202 2.60 -18.67 -11.68
C TYR A 202 2.50 -17.26 -12.27
N GLU A 203 1.91 -17.11 -13.47
CA GLU A 203 1.62 -15.79 -14.02
C GLU A 203 0.71 -14.97 -13.08
N LEU A 204 -0.34 -15.59 -12.53
CA LEU A 204 -1.22 -14.93 -11.56
C LEU A 204 -0.47 -14.53 -10.29
N ALA A 205 0.39 -15.40 -9.77
CA ALA A 205 1.20 -15.10 -8.58
C ALA A 205 2.20 -13.95 -8.81
N LEU A 206 2.91 -13.96 -9.94
CA LEU A 206 3.90 -12.95 -10.29
C LEU A 206 3.24 -11.59 -10.59
N SER A 207 2.14 -11.61 -11.36
CA SER A 207 1.37 -10.39 -11.62
C SER A 207 0.74 -9.82 -10.35
N PHE A 208 0.31 -10.66 -9.41
CA PHE A 208 -0.14 -10.24 -8.09
C PHE A 208 0.96 -9.48 -7.33
N LEU A 209 2.16 -10.05 -7.18
CA LEU A 209 3.28 -9.39 -6.47
C LEU A 209 3.64 -8.03 -7.10
N MET A 210 3.65 -7.95 -8.43
CA MET A 210 3.96 -6.70 -9.13
C MET A 210 2.84 -5.66 -9.01
N ASN A 211 1.56 -6.07 -9.04
CA ASN A 211 0.46 -5.16 -8.77
C ASN A 211 0.45 -4.68 -7.32
N LEU A 212 0.74 -5.57 -6.38
CA LEU A 212 0.85 -5.26 -4.96
C LEU A 212 1.91 -4.18 -4.72
N LEU A 213 3.09 -4.29 -5.33
CA LEU A 213 4.12 -3.24 -5.24
C LEU A 213 3.62 -1.87 -5.74
N VAL A 214 2.83 -1.85 -6.81
CA VAL A 214 2.24 -0.59 -7.31
C VAL A 214 1.14 -0.08 -6.37
N ILE A 215 0.46 -0.95 -5.62
CA ILE A 215 -0.46 -0.54 -4.55
C ILE A 215 0.34 0.13 -3.42
N GLU A 216 1.45 -0.44 -2.96
CA GLU A 216 2.28 0.17 -1.90
C GLU A 216 2.77 1.57 -2.28
N PHE A 217 3.16 1.76 -3.54
CA PHE A 217 3.55 3.08 -4.04
C PHE A 217 2.41 4.09 -4.00
N ARG A 218 1.17 3.68 -4.30
CA ARG A 218 -0.01 4.56 -4.19
C ARG A 218 -0.33 4.86 -2.73
N ALA A 219 -0.16 3.88 -1.85
CA ALA A 219 -0.39 4.01 -0.42
C ALA A 219 0.53 5.08 0.17
N GLU A 220 1.85 5.00 -0.07
CA GLU A 220 2.83 6.00 0.40
C GLU A 220 2.50 7.43 -0.01
N ILE A 221 2.05 7.61 -1.25
CA ILE A 221 1.57 8.87 -1.78
C ILE A 221 0.37 9.41 -0.97
N GLY A 222 -0.60 8.54 -0.65
CA GLY A 222 -1.78 8.89 0.14
C GLY A 222 -1.44 9.21 1.59
N PHE A 223 -0.48 8.49 2.16
CA PHE A 223 -0.03 8.67 3.54
C PHE A 223 0.61 10.04 3.74
N ALA A 224 1.54 10.42 2.87
CA ALA A 224 2.20 11.73 2.95
C ALA A 224 1.20 12.89 2.88
N ASN A 225 0.25 12.84 1.92
CA ASN A 225 -0.80 13.86 1.80
C ASN A 225 -1.73 13.92 3.02
N THR A 226 -2.02 12.76 3.61
CA THR A 226 -2.87 12.66 4.80
C THR A 226 -2.21 13.32 6.01
N GLN A 227 -0.95 13.03 6.26
CA GLN A 227 -0.19 13.65 7.34
C GLN A 227 -0.08 15.16 7.16
N GLU A 228 0.19 15.61 5.93
CA GLU A 228 0.24 17.02 5.60
C GLU A 228 -1.11 17.71 5.87
N THR A 229 -2.21 17.04 5.53
CA THR A 229 -3.58 17.53 5.81
C THR A 229 -3.84 17.64 7.31
N PHE A 230 -3.55 16.60 8.10
CA PHE A 230 -3.70 16.66 9.56
C PHE A 230 -2.84 17.75 10.21
N ARG A 231 -1.62 17.97 9.70
CA ARG A 231 -0.69 18.96 10.24
C ARG A 231 -0.95 20.38 9.75
N THR A 232 -1.77 20.59 8.72
CA THR A 232 -2.08 21.93 8.20
C THR A 232 -2.68 22.82 9.30
N ASP A 233 -2.02 23.93 9.64
CA ASP A 233 -2.27 24.74 10.85
C ASP A 233 -3.74 25.17 11.04
N ASP A 234 -4.41 25.54 9.96
CA ASP A 234 -5.73 26.18 10.00
C ASP A 234 -6.92 25.22 9.83
N LEU A 235 -6.70 23.90 9.67
CA LEU A 235 -7.80 22.95 9.41
C LEU A 235 -8.48 22.38 10.66
N PHE A 236 -7.71 22.03 11.70
CA PHE A 236 -8.20 21.32 12.90
C PHE A 236 -7.89 22.10 14.18
N THR A 237 -8.10 23.42 14.14
CA THR A 237 -7.64 24.36 15.20
C THR A 237 -8.19 24.04 16.60
N ASP A 238 -9.35 23.41 16.70
CA ASP A 238 -10.01 22.98 17.94
C ASP A 238 -9.56 21.60 18.45
N LYS A 239 -8.82 20.84 17.64
CA LYS A 239 -8.38 19.45 17.92
C LYS A 239 -6.93 19.20 17.49
N ARG A 240 -6.05 20.16 17.75
CA ARG A 240 -4.66 20.11 17.26
C ARG A 240 -3.86 18.93 17.80
N ALA A 241 -4.11 18.52 19.05
CA ALA A 241 -3.39 17.39 19.64
C ALA A 241 -3.85 16.05 19.02
N GLU A 242 -5.15 15.90 18.78
CA GLU A 242 -5.76 14.74 18.14
C GLU A 242 -5.35 14.64 16.67
N ALA A 243 -5.29 15.77 15.96
CA ALA A 243 -4.80 15.82 14.58
C ALA A 243 -3.31 15.45 14.49
N GLU A 244 -2.47 15.89 15.43
CA GLU A 244 -1.07 15.48 15.47
C GLU A 244 -0.94 13.98 15.76
N LEU A 245 -1.70 13.44 16.72
CA LEU A 245 -1.70 12.01 17.01
C LEU A 245 -2.19 11.18 15.81
N ALA A 246 -3.21 11.66 15.08
CA ALA A 246 -3.67 11.02 13.85
C ALA A 246 -2.56 11.01 12.77
N ALA A 247 -1.80 12.11 12.63
CA ALA A 247 -0.67 12.18 11.71
C ALA A 247 0.48 11.23 12.12
N GLU A 248 0.74 11.10 13.42
CA GLU A 248 1.72 10.15 13.98
C GLU A 248 1.29 8.69 13.76
N ILE A 249 0.01 8.36 13.91
CA ILE A 249 -0.50 7.02 13.59
C ILE A 249 -0.26 6.71 12.11
N VAL A 250 -0.50 7.67 11.20
CA VAL A 250 -0.20 7.49 9.79
C VAL A 250 1.32 7.35 9.55
N GLU A 251 2.18 8.02 10.31
CA GLU A 251 3.64 7.79 10.24
C GLU A 251 4.04 6.38 10.66
N ARG A 252 3.33 5.80 11.64
CA ARG A 252 3.55 4.43 12.09
C ARG A 252 3.19 3.43 10.99
N ILE A 253 2.04 3.61 10.34
CA ILE A 253 1.66 2.84 9.14
C ILE A 253 2.76 2.97 8.09
N ARG A 254 3.18 4.20 7.74
CA ARG A 254 4.28 4.42 6.78
C ARG A 254 5.59 3.72 7.17
N THR A 255 5.88 3.62 8.45
CA THR A 255 7.08 2.95 8.95
C THR A 255 6.95 1.43 8.78
N ASP A 256 5.78 0.89 9.04
CA ASP A 256 5.47 -0.53 8.85
C ASP A 256 5.56 -0.92 7.36
N GLU A 257 5.09 -0.05 6.47
CA GLU A 257 5.04 -0.28 5.02
C GLU A 257 6.40 -0.33 4.32
N ARG A 258 7.45 0.21 4.95
CA ARG A 258 8.81 0.17 4.39
C ARG A 258 9.26 -1.26 4.10
N ILE A 259 8.92 -2.19 4.98
CA ILE A 259 9.31 -3.60 4.82
C ILE A 259 8.53 -4.30 3.70
N HIS A 260 7.29 -3.87 3.44
CA HIS A 260 6.49 -4.37 2.33
C HIS A 260 7.09 -3.95 0.99
N VAL A 261 7.36 -2.65 0.83
CA VAL A 261 8.00 -2.12 -0.36
C VAL A 261 9.36 -2.76 -0.60
N GLU A 262 10.22 -2.82 0.42
CA GLU A 262 11.56 -3.39 0.29
C GLU A 262 11.51 -4.88 -0.07
N SER A 263 10.65 -5.65 0.59
CA SER A 263 10.53 -7.08 0.34
C SER A 263 9.96 -7.40 -1.04
N LEU A 264 8.95 -6.66 -1.51
CA LEU A 264 8.39 -6.83 -2.87
C LEU A 264 9.42 -6.48 -3.95
N ARG A 265 10.19 -5.40 -3.77
CA ARG A 265 11.30 -5.05 -4.67
C ARG A 265 12.38 -6.13 -4.68
N LEU A 266 12.67 -6.73 -3.53
CA LEU A 266 13.58 -7.86 -3.41
C LEU A 266 13.03 -9.09 -4.14
N TYR A 267 11.79 -9.51 -3.89
CA TYR A 267 11.21 -10.69 -4.54
C TYR A 267 11.27 -10.57 -6.07
N ILE A 268 10.88 -9.42 -6.60
CA ILE A 268 10.88 -9.16 -8.04
C ILE A 268 12.33 -9.09 -8.55
N GLY A 269 13.25 -8.44 -7.83
CA GLY A 269 14.68 -8.42 -8.17
C GLY A 269 15.31 -9.81 -8.24
N GLU A 270 15.01 -10.67 -7.25
CA GLU A 270 15.43 -12.07 -7.26
C GLU A 270 14.84 -12.80 -8.46
N LEU A 271 13.52 -12.72 -8.68
CA LEU A 271 12.85 -13.40 -9.79
C LEU A 271 13.38 -12.96 -11.16
N ARG A 272 13.71 -11.67 -11.34
CA ARG A 272 14.32 -11.16 -12.57
C ARG A 272 15.69 -11.79 -12.87
N SER A 273 16.43 -12.17 -11.83
CA SER A 273 17.77 -12.76 -11.93
C SER A 273 17.81 -14.26 -12.21
N LEU A 274 16.65 -14.93 -12.27
CA LEU A 274 16.53 -16.40 -12.29
C LEU A 274 15.93 -16.91 -13.59
N HIS A 275 16.11 -18.20 -13.89
CA HIS A 275 15.51 -18.84 -15.05
C HIS A 275 14.18 -19.51 -14.69
N PHE A 276 13.15 -19.24 -15.48
CA PHE A 276 11.86 -19.90 -15.38
C PHE A 276 11.75 -21.04 -16.37
N LYS A 277 11.14 -22.14 -15.93
CA LYS A 277 10.70 -23.24 -16.80
C LYS A 277 9.51 -22.73 -17.63
N THR A 278 9.59 -22.93 -18.94
CA THR A 278 8.54 -22.50 -19.87
C THR A 278 7.61 -23.65 -20.23
N GLU A 279 6.38 -23.34 -20.66
CA GLU A 279 5.42 -24.36 -21.13
C GLU A 279 5.93 -25.14 -22.36
N GLY A 280 6.87 -24.58 -23.13
CA GLY A 280 7.51 -25.23 -24.28
C GLY A 280 8.65 -26.19 -23.91
N GLY A 281 8.91 -26.42 -22.62
CA GLY A 281 10.00 -27.30 -22.14
C GLY A 281 11.39 -26.66 -22.15
N GLY A 282 11.50 -25.39 -22.51
CA GLY A 282 12.74 -24.60 -22.42
C GLY A 282 12.82 -23.77 -21.14
N THR A 283 13.76 -22.83 -21.11
CA THR A 283 13.92 -21.85 -20.04
C THR A 283 13.88 -20.42 -20.59
N ALA A 284 13.46 -19.46 -19.78
CA ALA A 284 13.52 -18.03 -20.08
C ALA A 284 14.07 -17.28 -18.86
N LEU A 285 14.88 -16.25 -19.08
CA LEU A 285 15.35 -15.39 -17.99
C LEU A 285 14.16 -14.59 -17.44
N GLY A 286 14.08 -14.46 -16.12
CA GLY A 286 12.95 -13.82 -15.44
C GLY A 286 12.74 -12.38 -15.89
N SER A 287 13.82 -11.61 -16.15
CA SER A 287 13.71 -10.26 -16.72
C SER A 287 12.98 -10.24 -18.06
N ASP A 288 13.22 -11.22 -18.93
CA ASP A 288 12.57 -11.30 -20.25
C ASP A 288 11.07 -11.60 -20.13
N VAL A 289 10.64 -12.15 -19.00
CA VAL A 289 9.25 -12.48 -18.70
C VAL A 289 8.56 -11.33 -17.96
N LEU A 290 9.22 -10.74 -16.97
CA LEU A 290 8.64 -9.78 -16.03
C LEU A 290 8.68 -8.34 -16.56
N ASP A 291 9.77 -7.92 -17.18
CA ASP A 291 9.99 -6.51 -17.54
C ASP A 291 8.92 -6.00 -18.53
N PRO A 292 8.50 -6.75 -19.58
CA PRO A 292 7.44 -6.32 -20.47
C PRO A 292 6.08 -6.14 -19.78
N PHE A 293 5.80 -6.93 -18.73
CA PHE A 293 4.59 -6.76 -17.93
C PHE A 293 4.71 -5.55 -17.01
N TRP A 294 5.87 -5.37 -16.35
CA TRP A 294 6.15 -4.20 -15.50
C TRP A 294 5.98 -2.89 -16.25
N GLU A 295 6.58 -2.76 -17.43
CA GLU A 295 6.50 -1.54 -18.26
C GLU A 295 5.04 -1.17 -18.57
N GLN A 296 4.23 -2.16 -18.94
CA GLN A 296 2.82 -1.95 -19.25
C GLN A 296 1.98 -1.65 -18.01
N LEU A 297 2.30 -2.29 -16.89
CA LEU A 297 1.66 -2.02 -15.61
C LEU A 297 1.92 -0.57 -15.17
N ILE A 298 3.17 -0.11 -15.24
CA ILE A 298 3.55 1.27 -14.91
C ILE A 298 2.94 2.26 -15.90
N ALA A 299 2.98 2.00 -17.21
CA ALA A 299 2.33 2.88 -18.19
C ALA A 299 0.82 3.03 -17.94
N TRP A 300 0.14 1.95 -17.53
CA TRP A 300 -1.26 2.01 -17.13
C TRP A 300 -1.47 2.81 -15.85
N ALA A 301 -0.68 2.51 -14.81
CA ALA A 301 -0.78 3.10 -13.48
C ALA A 301 -0.46 4.60 -13.45
N THR A 302 0.35 5.09 -14.38
CA THR A 302 0.80 6.49 -14.46
C THR A 302 0.05 7.29 -15.52
N GLY A 303 -0.31 6.66 -16.64
CA GLY A 303 -0.93 7.35 -17.76
C GLY A 303 -2.46 7.35 -17.70
N LYS A 304 -3.07 6.17 -17.70
CA LYS A 304 -4.53 6.05 -17.93
C LYS A 304 -5.33 6.06 -16.64
N GLN A 305 -4.91 5.25 -15.66
CA GLN A 305 -5.67 5.06 -14.44
C GLN A 305 -5.86 6.35 -13.62
N PRO A 306 -4.85 7.23 -13.44
CA PRO A 306 -5.04 8.45 -12.64
C PRO A 306 -6.11 9.38 -13.21
N HIS A 307 -6.19 9.52 -14.53
CA HIS A 307 -7.22 10.34 -15.18
C HIS A 307 -8.64 9.77 -14.96
N ILE A 308 -8.80 8.45 -15.12
CA ILE A 308 -10.09 7.78 -14.87
C ILE A 308 -10.51 7.96 -13.42
N ALA A 309 -9.58 7.74 -12.48
CA ALA A 309 -9.84 7.91 -11.06
C ALA A 309 -10.17 9.37 -10.70
N ALA A 310 -9.42 10.33 -11.25
CA ALA A 310 -9.62 11.76 -11.03
C ALA A 310 -10.99 12.23 -11.56
N GLU A 311 -11.41 11.78 -12.74
CA GLU A 311 -12.74 12.10 -13.29
C GLU A 311 -13.87 11.52 -12.43
N GLN A 312 -13.77 10.25 -12.04
CA GLN A 312 -14.75 9.61 -11.17
C GLN A 312 -14.87 10.35 -9.82
N GLN A 313 -13.74 10.68 -9.22
CA GLN A 313 -13.70 11.34 -7.92
C GLN A 313 -14.15 12.80 -8.00
N TYR A 314 -13.81 13.52 -9.08
CA TYR A 314 -14.32 14.86 -9.36
C TYR A 314 -15.84 14.87 -9.41
N ASN A 315 -16.48 13.94 -10.11
CA ASN A 315 -17.93 13.90 -10.23
C ASN A 315 -18.63 13.70 -8.87
N VAL A 316 -18.10 12.81 -8.03
CA VAL A 316 -18.61 12.58 -6.67
C VAL A 316 -18.43 13.82 -5.79
N ILE A 317 -17.26 14.47 -5.85
CA ILE A 317 -16.96 15.67 -5.06
C ILE A 317 -17.80 16.86 -5.54
N LYS A 318 -17.96 17.05 -6.85
CA LYS A 318 -18.80 18.09 -7.44
C LYS A 318 -20.23 17.98 -6.94
N GLU A 319 -20.82 16.78 -6.96
CA GLU A 319 -22.18 16.59 -6.44
C GLU A 319 -22.29 16.96 -4.96
N ARG A 320 -21.26 16.65 -4.16
CA ARG A 320 -21.20 17.02 -2.74
C ARG A 320 -21.05 18.54 -2.55
N ILE A 321 -20.16 19.19 -3.31
CA ILE A 321 -19.96 20.65 -3.27
C ILE A 321 -21.25 21.38 -3.63
N LEU A 322 -21.96 20.96 -4.69
CA LEU A 322 -23.17 21.63 -5.16
C LEU A 322 -24.37 21.51 -4.21
N LYS A 323 -24.31 20.62 -3.20
CA LYS A 323 -25.28 20.56 -2.11
C LYS A 323 -25.01 21.57 -0.99
N HIS A 324 -23.84 22.21 -0.98
CA HIS A 324 -23.49 23.27 -0.04
C HIS A 324 -24.21 24.58 -0.43
N ASP A 325 -24.57 25.41 0.57
CA ASP A 325 -25.29 26.68 0.34
C ASP A 325 -24.54 27.62 -0.63
N ASP A 326 -23.21 27.65 -0.53
CA ASP A 326 -22.29 28.37 -1.43
C ASP A 326 -21.69 27.49 -2.56
N GLY A 327 -22.37 26.42 -2.95
CA GLY A 327 -21.80 25.35 -3.78
C GLY A 327 -21.11 25.82 -5.06
N GLU A 328 -21.72 26.75 -5.81
CA GLU A 328 -21.14 27.31 -7.04
C GLU A 328 -19.82 28.07 -6.78
N ARG A 329 -19.77 28.85 -5.70
CA ARG A 329 -18.54 29.59 -5.30
C ARG A 329 -17.44 28.61 -4.91
N VAL A 330 -17.79 27.58 -4.14
CA VAL A 330 -16.83 26.56 -3.67
C VAL A 330 -16.32 25.74 -4.86
N LEU A 331 -17.19 25.34 -5.78
CA LEU A 331 -16.81 24.58 -6.97
C LEU A 331 -15.84 25.38 -7.85
N ALA A 332 -16.11 26.66 -8.11
CA ALA A 332 -15.22 27.51 -8.89
C ALA A 332 -13.82 27.63 -8.25
N ARG A 333 -13.73 27.73 -6.91
CA ARG A 333 -12.46 27.72 -6.19
C ARG A 333 -11.77 26.35 -6.25
N PHE A 334 -12.53 25.27 -6.14
CA PHE A 334 -12.03 23.91 -6.21
C PHE A 334 -11.41 23.60 -7.57
N GLU A 335 -12.08 24.00 -8.65
CA GLU A 335 -11.59 23.85 -10.03
C GLU A 335 -10.36 24.73 -10.31
N ALA A 336 -10.31 25.95 -9.75
CA ALA A 336 -9.14 26.82 -9.87
C ALA A 336 -7.88 26.27 -9.17
N LEU A 337 -8.03 25.31 -8.25
CA LEU A 337 -6.93 24.63 -7.56
C LEU A 337 -6.53 23.30 -8.22
N ALA A 338 -7.16 22.91 -9.32
CA ALA A 338 -6.86 21.65 -10.00
C ALA A 338 -5.43 21.62 -10.56
N ASP A 339 -4.84 20.43 -10.63
CA ASP A 339 -3.54 20.22 -11.29
C ASP A 339 -3.64 20.66 -12.76
N GLY A 340 -2.61 21.32 -13.29
CA GLY A 340 -2.64 21.86 -14.67
C GLY A 340 -2.85 20.81 -15.76
N ASP A 341 -2.56 19.54 -15.47
CA ASP A 341 -2.76 18.41 -16.39
C ASP A 341 -4.17 17.79 -16.26
N PHE A 342 -4.99 18.21 -15.28
CA PHE A 342 -6.39 17.80 -15.14
C PHE A 342 -7.32 18.84 -15.76
N MET A 343 -7.64 18.67 -17.04
CA MET A 343 -8.73 19.40 -17.68
C MET A 343 -9.96 18.51 -17.70
N VAL A 344 -10.99 18.86 -16.92
CA VAL A 344 -12.31 18.25 -17.09
C VAL A 344 -12.76 18.59 -18.51
N ALA A 345 -13.09 17.60 -19.33
CA ALA A 345 -13.72 17.85 -20.62
C ALA A 345 -14.97 18.68 -20.33
N ALA A 346 -15.02 19.91 -20.84
CA ALA A 346 -16.20 20.76 -20.71
C ALA A 346 -17.39 19.98 -21.29
N GLY A 347 -18.26 19.52 -20.39
CA GLY A 347 -19.51 18.85 -20.74
C GLY A 347 -20.49 19.82 -21.38
#